data_AF-A0A426TSR0-F1
#
_entry.id   AF-A0A426TSR0-F1
#
_cell.length_a   1.000
_cell.length_b   1.000
_cell.length_c   1.000
_cell.angle_alpha   90.00
_cell.angle_beta   90.00
_cell.angle_gamma   90.00
#
_symmetry.space_group_name_H-M   'P 1'
#
loop_
_entity.id
_entity.type
_entity.pdbx_description
1 polymer ?
#
loop_
_entity_poly.entity_id
_entity_poly.type
_entity_poly.pdbx_seq_one_letter_code
_entity_poly.pdbx_strand_id
1 'polypeptide(L)'
;MKRLPSKSNIVLMFCGACEALLLARFIARSLAARPDNPSIVLLYRLTEPLVAPLRALDYGQPLYGAVIELSTLTLAILLPLLLGIGWIWWQQRNYDRAADV
;
A
#
# COMPACT_ATOMS: atom_id res chain seq x y z
N MET A 1 12.71 -23.32 19.35
CA MET A 1 13.43 -22.07 19.01
C MET A 1 12.64 -21.30 17.96
N LYS A 2 12.06 -20.14 18.28
CA LYS A 2 11.43 -19.25 17.28
C LYS A 2 12.55 -18.49 16.54
N ARG A 3 12.69 -18.71 15.24
CA ARG A 3 13.65 -17.98 14.39
C ARG A 3 13.13 -16.54 14.24
N LEU A 4 13.89 -15.56 14.72
CA LEU A 4 13.53 -14.15 14.58
C LEU A 4 13.50 -13.77 13.08
N PRO A 5 12.52 -12.95 12.63
CA PRO A 5 12.44 -12.55 11.24
C PRO A 5 13.67 -11.71 10.86
N SER A 6 14.21 -11.95 9.66
CA SER A 6 15.26 -11.11 9.10
C SER A 6 14.73 -9.69 8.84
N LYS A 7 15.62 -8.70 8.78
CA LYS A 7 15.25 -7.30 8.49
C LYS A 7 14.41 -7.18 7.20
N SER A 8 14.77 -7.96 6.17
CA SER A 8 14.01 -8.01 4.91
C SER A 8 12.58 -8.53 5.10
N ASN A 9 12.37 -9.52 5.97
CA ASN A 9 11.03 -10.03 6.25
C ASN A 9 10.16 -9.00 6.95
N ILE A 10 10.73 -8.21 7.87
CA ILE A 10 10.00 -7.15 8.57
C ILE A 10 9.52 -6.08 7.57
N VAL A 11 10.38 -5.67 6.64
CA VAL A 11 10.03 -4.71 5.58
C VAL A 11 8.89 -5.26 4.72
N LEU A 12 8.99 -6.51 4.26
CA LEU A 12 7.95 -7.15 3.46
C LEU A 12 6.62 -7.26 4.21
N MET A 13 6.64 -7.64 5.49
CA MET A 13 5.43 -7.71 6.31
C MET A 13 4.78 -6.35 6.49
N PHE A 14 5.58 -5.30 6.75
CA PHE A 14 5.07 -3.95 6.89
C PHE A 14 4.44 -3.44 5.58
N CYS A 15 5.14 -3.62 4.46
CA CYS A 15 4.64 -3.25 3.15
C CYS A 15 3.35 -4.00 2.78
N GLY A 16 3.29 -5.32 3.01
CA GLY A 16 2.09 -6.11 2.77
C GLY A 16 0.92 -5.68 3.66
N ALA A 17 1.18 -5.26 4.91
CA ALA A 17 0.15 -4.69 5.78
C ALA A 17 -0.37 -3.35 5.25
N CYS A 18 0.51 -2.47 4.76
CA CYS A 18 0.11 -1.23 4.09
C CYS A 18 -0.74 -1.50 2.85
N GLU A 19 -0.35 -2.46 2.02
CA GLU A 19 -1.08 -2.87 0.83
C GLU A 19 -2.49 -3.38 1.16
N ALA A 20 -2.60 -4.27 2.15
CA ALA A 20 -3.88 -4.80 2.60
C ALA A 20 -4.82 -3.68 3.10
N LEU A 21 -4.28 -2.70 3.84
CA LEU A 21 -5.05 -1.55 4.29
C LEU A 21 -5.49 -0.65 3.13
N LEU A 22 -4.63 -0.43 2.12
CA LEU A 22 -4.99 0.34 0.92
C LEU A 22 -6.08 -0.36 0.11
N LEU A 23 -6.00 -1.68 -0.07
CA LEU A 23 -7.04 -2.46 -0.75
C LEU A 23 -8.36 -2.44 0.03
N ALA A 24 -8.31 -2.59 1.36
CA ALA A 24 -9.49 -2.46 2.20
C ALA A 24 -10.13 -1.07 2.06
N ARG A 25 -9.32 0.00 2.07
CA ARG A 25 -9.80 1.38 1.84
C ARG A 25 -10.46 1.51 0.47
N PHE A 26 -9.80 0.99 -0.57
CA PHE A 26 -10.30 1.05 -1.95
C PHE A 26 -11.66 0.39 -2.09
N ILE A 27 -11.82 -0.82 -1.55
CA ILE A 27 -13.10 -1.54 -1.53
C ILE A 27 -14.15 -0.74 -0.74
N ALA A 28 -13.80 -0.25 0.45
CA ALA A 28 -14.71 0.52 1.28
C ALA A 28 -15.22 1.79 0.55
N ARG A 29 -14.34 2.54 -0.12
CA ARG A 29 -14.73 3.71 -0.92
C ARG A 29 -15.57 3.34 -2.15
N SER A 30 -15.19 2.27 -2.85
CA SER A 30 -15.88 1.79 -4.05
C SER A 30 -17.30 1.30 -3.74
N LEU A 31 -17.53 0.78 -2.53
CA LEU A 31 -18.83 0.28 -2.08
C LEU A 31 -19.63 1.29 -1.26
N ALA A 32 -19.20 2.56 -1.20
CA ALA A 32 -19.85 3.60 -0.40
C ALA A 32 -20.02 3.20 1.07
N ALA A 33 -18.98 2.62 1.68
CA ALA A 33 -19.03 2.14 3.06
C ALA A 33 -19.46 3.27 4.01
N ARG A 34 -20.31 2.88 4.98
CA ARG A 34 -20.97 3.80 5.89
C ARG A 34 -19.97 4.58 6.77
N PRO A 35 -20.00 5.93 6.78
CA PRO A 35 -19.06 6.74 7.54
C PRO A 35 -19.34 6.75 9.06
N ASP A 36 -20.51 6.31 9.49
CA ASP A 36 -20.88 6.11 10.91
C ASP A 36 -20.30 4.81 11.49
N ASN A 37 -19.75 3.91 10.66
CA ASN A 37 -19.12 2.69 11.14
C ASN A 37 -17.71 2.99 11.71
N PRO A 38 -17.45 2.73 13.01
CA PRO A 38 -16.18 3.07 13.65
C PRO A 38 -14.99 2.36 12.99
N SER A 39 -15.17 1.15 12.46
CA SER A 39 -14.13 0.39 11.78
C SER A 39 -13.72 1.05 10.45
N ILE A 40 -14.69 1.61 9.71
CA ILE A 40 -14.43 2.34 8.45
C ILE A 40 -13.72 3.65 8.73
N VAL A 41 -14.15 4.39 9.78
CA VAL A 41 -13.47 5.60 10.22
C VAL A 41 -12.02 5.32 10.61
N LEU A 42 -11.78 4.25 11.37
CA LEU A 42 -10.43 3.84 11.76
C LEU A 42 -9.58 3.51 10.54
N LEU A 43 -10.11 2.71 9.61
CA LEU A 43 -9.43 2.35 8.36
C LEU A 43 -9.00 3.61 7.57
N TYR A 44 -9.91 4.57 7.40
CA TYR A 44 -9.61 5.81 6.68
C TYR A 44 -8.55 6.63 7.40
N ARG A 45 -8.61 6.75 8.74
CA ARG A 45 -7.59 7.47 9.51
C ARG A 45 -6.21 6.83 9.42
N LEU A 46 -6.12 5.49 9.48
CA LEU A 46 -4.85 4.77 9.39
C LEU A 46 -4.20 4.91 8.01
N THR A 47 -5.01 4.94 6.97
CA THR A 47 -4.55 5.00 5.58
C THR A 47 -4.36 6.43 5.07
N GLU A 48 -4.94 7.43 5.74
CA GLU A 48 -4.89 8.83 5.31
C GLU A 48 -3.47 9.37 5.07
N PRO A 49 -2.48 9.13 5.94
CA PRO A 49 -1.12 9.63 5.73
C PRO A 49 -0.46 9.03 4.48
N LEU A 50 -0.83 7.79 4.11
CA LEU A 50 -0.31 7.14 2.90
C LEU A 50 -0.86 7.80 1.64
N VAL A 51 -2.16 8.14 1.67
CA VAL A 51 -2.91 8.64 0.51
C VAL A 51 -2.75 10.15 0.33
N ALA A 52 -2.52 10.90 1.42
CA ALA A 52 -2.43 12.36 1.42
C ALA A 52 -1.51 12.97 0.34
N PRO A 53 -0.31 12.42 0.05
CA PRO A 53 0.57 12.97 -0.98
C PRO A 53 -0.02 12.93 -2.40
N LEU A 54 -0.94 12.00 -2.66
CA LEU A 54 -1.57 11.81 -3.98
C LEU A 54 -3.00 12.34 -4.04
N ARG A 55 -3.47 13.08 -3.04
CA ARG A 55 -4.87 13.56 -2.95
C ARG A 55 -5.31 14.41 -4.14
N ALA A 56 -4.37 15.06 -4.82
CA ALA A 56 -4.65 15.83 -6.03
C ALA A 56 -5.25 14.95 -7.17
N LEU A 57 -5.00 13.64 -7.16
CA LEU A 57 -5.58 12.70 -8.12
C LEU A 57 -7.10 12.54 -7.96
N ASP A 58 -7.65 12.86 -6.79
CA ASP A 58 -9.08 12.70 -6.49
C ASP A 58 -9.89 13.98 -6.77
N TYR A 59 -9.27 15.01 -7.36
CA TYR A 59 -9.97 16.26 -7.66
C TYR A 59 -11.12 16.04 -8.66
N GLY A 60 -12.31 16.54 -8.30
CA GLY A 60 -13.52 16.40 -9.09
C GLY A 60 -14.35 15.14 -8.78
N GLN A 61 -13.90 14.29 -7.85
CA GLN A 61 -14.70 13.14 -7.41
C GLN A 61 -15.87 13.56 -6.53
N PRO A 62 -17.01 12.84 -6.60
CA PRO A 62 -18.16 13.14 -5.76
C PRO A 62 -17.81 12.94 -4.28
N LEU A 63 -18.32 13.83 -3.41
CA LEU A 63 -18.08 13.78 -1.96
C LEU A 63 -18.78 12.60 -1.27
N TYR A 64 -19.84 12.09 -1.89
CA TYR A 64 -20.72 11.06 -1.31
C TYR A 64 -20.96 9.93 -2.30
N GLY A 65 -21.24 8.74 -1.76
CA GLY A 65 -21.53 7.55 -2.55
C GLY A 65 -20.28 6.74 -2.89
N ALA A 66 -20.43 5.89 -3.90
CA ALA A 66 -19.37 5.01 -4.37
C ALA A 66 -18.36 5.81 -5.18
N VAL A 67 -17.09 5.74 -4.79
CA VAL A 67 -16.00 6.50 -5.42
C VAL A 67 -14.81 5.59 -5.68
N ILE A 68 -14.29 5.68 -6.90
CA ILE A 68 -12.99 5.10 -7.26
C ILE A 68 -11.92 6.08 -6.82
N GLU A 69 -11.48 6.02 -5.56
CA GLU A 69 -10.44 6.89 -5.02
C GLU A 69 -9.12 6.63 -5.75
N LEU A 70 -8.75 7.53 -6.68
CA LEU A 70 -7.66 7.34 -7.63
C LEU A 70 -6.31 7.36 -6.93
N SER A 71 -6.16 8.16 -5.89
CA SER A 71 -4.98 8.18 -5.03
C SER A 71 -4.72 6.81 -4.37
N THR A 72 -5.77 6.18 -3.81
CA THR A 72 -5.69 4.86 -3.19
C THR A 72 -5.39 3.78 -4.24
N LEU A 73 -6.07 3.81 -5.39
CA LEU A 73 -5.80 2.87 -6.48
C LEU A 73 -4.35 2.97 -6.98
N THR A 74 -3.86 4.20 -7.13
CA THR A 74 -2.49 4.48 -7.58
C THR A 74 -1.49 3.90 -6.59
N LEU A 75 -1.67 4.09 -5.28
CA LEU A 75 -0.77 3.53 -4.27
C LEU A 75 -0.87 2.01 -4.17
N ALA A 76 -2.08 1.45 -4.28
CA ALA A 76 -2.28 0.00 -4.29
C ALA A 76 -1.55 -0.69 -5.46
N ILE A 77 -1.34 0.01 -6.58
CA ILE A 77 -0.56 -0.50 -7.71
C ILE A 77 0.94 -0.18 -7.55
N LEU A 78 1.29 1.05 -7.18
CA LEU A 78 2.68 1.48 -7.11
C LEU A 78 3.48 0.76 -6.01
N LEU A 79 2.87 0.50 -4.86
CA LEU A 79 3.56 -0.12 -3.74
C LEU A 79 4.11 -1.52 -4.07
N PRO A 80 3.31 -2.51 -4.54
CA PRO A 80 3.84 -3.81 -4.95
C PRO A 80 4.80 -3.71 -6.15
N LEU A 81 4.54 -2.79 -7.09
CA LEU A 81 5.41 -2.60 -8.25
C LEU A 81 6.81 -2.15 -7.85
N LEU A 82 6.92 -1.11 -7.01
CA LEU A 82 8.20 -0.60 -6.53
C LEU A 82 8.95 -1.62 -5.68
N LEU A 83 8.23 -2.40 -4.87
CA LEU A 83 8.83 -3.50 -4.09
C LEU A 83 9.38 -4.60 -4.99
N GLY A 84 8.63 -5.01 -6.02
CA GLY A 84 9.08 -6.01 -6.98
C GLY A 84 10.32 -5.56 -7.76
N ILE A 85 10.31 -4.31 -8.26
CA ILE A 85 11.47 -3.73 -8.96
C ILE A 85 12.68 -3.65 -8.03
N GLY A 86 12.49 -3.16 -6.80
CA GLY A 86 13.57 -3.07 -5.79
C GLY A 86 14.15 -4.44 -5.44
N TRP A 87 13.31 -5.47 -5.36
CA TRP A 87 13.73 -6.85 -5.11
C TRP A 87 14.59 -7.40 -6.26
N ILE A 88 14.12 -7.27 -7.50
CA ILE A 88 14.85 -7.71 -8.70
C ILE A 88 16.21 -7.03 -8.78
N TRP A 89 16.24 -5.72 -8.57
CA TRP A 89 17.48 -4.94 -8.62
C TRP A 89 18.46 -5.32 -7.51
N TRP A 90 17.96 -5.59 -6.30
CA TRP A 90 18.79 -6.10 -5.20
C TRP A 90 19.38 -7.47 -5.53
N GLN A 91 18.59 -8.36 -6.15
CA GLN A 91 19.04 -9.68 -6.56
C GLN A 91 20.16 -9.60 -7.61
N GLN A 92 20.00 -8.76 -8.63
CA GLN A 92 21.02 -8.54 -9.67
C GLN A 92 22.35 -8.07 -9.07
N ARG A 93 22.32 -7.05 -8.19
CA ARG A 93 23.53 -6.55 -7.53
C ARG A 93 24.28 -7.59 -6.70
N ASN A 94 23.57 -8.55 -6.10
CA ASN A 94 24.21 -9.61 -5.34
C ASN A 94 24.80 -10.70 -6.25
N TYR A 95 24.21 -10.92 -7.44
CA TYR A 95 24.74 -11.84 -8.43
C TYR A 95 26.04 -11.33 -9.04
N ASP A 96 26.09 -10.05 -9.46
CA ASP A 96 27.28 -9.45 -10.06
C ASP A 96 28.47 -9.50 -9.09
N ARG A 97 28.25 -9.16 -7.81
CA ARG A 97 29.28 -9.25 -6.76
C ARG A 97 29.83 -10.65 -6.54
N ALA A 98 29.03 -11.69 -6.79
CA ALA A 98 29.48 -13.06 -6.65
C ALA A 98 30.26 -13.56 -7.88
N ALA A 99 30.06 -12.94 -9.04
CA ALA A 99 30.81 -13.23 -10.26
C ALA A 99 32.19 -12.54 -10.29
N ASP A 100 32.34 -11.45 -9.53
CA ASP A 100 33.60 -10.68 -9.41
C ASP A 100 34.60 -11.28 -8.38
N VAL A 101 34.25 -12.37 -7.68
CA VAL A 101 35.07 -13.03 -6.63
C VAL A 101 35.52 -14.41 -7.10
#